data_AF-A0A067CUJ8-F1
#
_entry.id   AF-A0A067CUJ8-F1
#
_cell.length_a   1.000
_cell.length_b   1.000
_cell.length_c   1.000
_cell.angle_alpha   90.00
_cell.angle_beta   90.00
_cell.angle_gamma   90.00
#
_symmetry.space_group_name_H-M   'P 1'
#
loop_
_entity.id
_entity.type
_entity.pdbx_description
1 polymer ?
#
loop_
_entity_poly.entity_id
_entity_poly.type
_entity_poly.pdbx_seq_one_letter_code
_entity_poly.pdbx_strand_id
1 'polypeptide(L)'
;MQTKLFLASLVVAAVAAADKCPTVCIDLFDEVCGSDGKTYTNECKLDIAACADPTIKLVSKGACGSQAGCPIRGCIEILSPVCGSDGVNYDNECFLRKAKCTKPELTLVSNTSCDGSTLNSTKTTAPTTVVSKPVVTTTAAPSTAAPKAPAPSAAVSTSVQCGVLAIAGLAVYATA
;
A
#
# COMPACT_ATOMS: atom_id res chain seq x y z
N MET A 1 67.73 19.30 -7.46
CA MET A 1 67.36 17.88 -7.29
C MET A 1 66.20 17.80 -6.31
N GLN A 2 65.07 17.29 -6.80
CA GLN A 2 63.93 16.67 -6.10
C GLN A 2 63.10 17.54 -5.12
N THR A 3 62.01 18.06 -5.72
CA THR A 3 60.71 18.34 -5.12
C THR A 3 60.25 17.19 -4.23
N LYS A 4 60.05 17.44 -2.93
CA LYS A 4 59.45 16.45 -2.01
C LYS A 4 57.94 16.45 -2.20
N LEU A 5 57.48 15.30 -2.67
CA LEU A 5 56.10 14.93 -2.98
C LEU A 5 55.26 14.93 -1.69
N PHE A 6 54.22 15.78 -1.65
CA PHE A 6 53.15 15.70 -0.65
C PHE A 6 52.28 14.48 -0.97
N LEU A 7 52.12 13.56 -0.02
CA LEU A 7 51.02 12.59 -0.03
C LEU A 7 50.42 12.54 1.37
N ALA A 8 49.35 13.33 1.56
CA ALA A 8 48.45 13.19 2.70
C ALA A 8 47.57 11.95 2.46
N SER A 9 47.81 10.88 3.22
CA SER A 9 46.95 9.70 3.19
C SER A 9 45.64 10.00 3.91
N LEU A 10 44.60 10.34 3.14
CA LEU A 10 43.22 10.37 3.63
C LEU A 10 42.64 8.96 3.50
N VAL A 11 42.85 8.11 4.51
CA VAL A 11 42.13 6.84 4.61
C VAL A 11 40.75 7.14 5.19
N VAL A 12 39.79 7.42 4.32
CA VAL A 12 38.37 7.44 4.72
C VAL A 12 37.96 5.99 4.89
N ALA A 13 38.06 5.48 6.12
CA ALA A 13 37.41 4.23 6.48
C ALA A 13 35.90 4.46 6.39
N ALA A 14 35.30 4.05 5.27
CA ALA A 14 33.86 3.87 5.21
C ALA A 14 33.53 2.76 6.21
N VAL A 15 33.03 3.13 7.39
CA VAL A 15 32.35 2.20 8.28
C VAL A 15 31.09 1.79 7.52
N ALA A 16 31.15 0.65 6.83
CA ALA A 16 29.98 -0.02 6.31
C ALA A 16 29.12 -0.40 7.52
N ALA A 17 28.03 0.33 7.72
CA ALA A 17 27.02 -0.07 8.67
C ALA A 17 26.29 -1.31 8.11
N ALA A 18 26.03 -2.26 9.02
CA ALA A 18 25.09 -3.37 8.95
C ALA A 18 25.65 -4.74 8.52
N ASP A 19 25.75 -5.66 9.50
CA ASP A 19 26.01 -7.10 9.29
C ASP A 19 24.97 -8.01 9.95
N LYS A 20 23.81 -7.46 10.35
CA LYS A 20 22.71 -8.27 10.90
C LYS A 20 21.39 -7.78 10.32
N CYS A 21 20.93 -8.46 9.28
CA CYS A 21 19.53 -8.37 8.85
C CYS A 21 18.63 -8.85 9.99
N PRO A 22 17.43 -8.26 10.17
CA PRO A 22 16.40 -8.92 10.95
C PRO A 22 16.14 -10.31 10.36
N THR A 23 15.97 -11.33 11.21
CA THR A 23 15.64 -12.71 10.79
C THR A 23 14.29 -13.17 11.32
N VAL A 24 13.79 -12.46 12.33
CA VAL A 24 12.51 -12.74 12.98
C VAL A 24 11.67 -11.48 12.91
N CYS A 25 10.45 -11.63 12.42
CA CYS A 25 9.43 -10.58 12.44
C CYS A 25 8.19 -11.14 13.12
N ILE A 26 7.50 -10.29 13.87
CA ILE A 26 6.14 -10.57 14.30
C ILE A 26 5.24 -10.42 13.06
N ASP A 27 4.25 -11.30 12.91
CA ASP A 27 3.26 -11.21 11.84
C ASP A 27 2.18 -10.18 12.19
N LEU A 28 2.60 -8.90 12.23
CA LEU A 28 1.70 -7.75 12.30
C LEU A 28 1.27 -7.37 10.88
N PHE A 29 -0.02 -7.12 10.70
CA PHE A 29 -0.61 -6.77 9.40
C PHE A 29 -0.67 -5.25 9.21
N ASP A 30 0.52 -4.64 9.13
CA ASP A 30 0.73 -3.20 8.97
C ASP A 30 1.44 -2.92 7.65
N GLU A 31 0.71 -3.14 6.55
CA GLU A 31 1.29 -3.17 5.21
C GLU A 31 2.11 -1.93 4.87
N VAL A 32 3.16 -2.11 4.06
CA VAL A 32 3.99 -1.03 3.51
C VAL A 32 4.33 -1.30 2.05
N CYS A 33 4.60 -0.24 1.29
CA CYS A 33 5.01 -0.33 -0.10
C CYS A 33 6.53 -0.10 -0.23
N GLY A 34 7.24 -1.03 -0.84
CA GLY A 34 8.65 -0.89 -1.20
C GLY A 34 8.87 -0.16 -2.52
N SER A 35 10.08 0.36 -2.73
CA SER A 35 10.52 0.99 -3.98
C SER A 35 10.62 0.02 -5.15
N ASP A 36 10.59 -1.28 -4.88
CA ASP A 36 10.47 -2.36 -5.86
C ASP A 36 9.02 -2.62 -6.29
N GLY A 37 8.06 -1.83 -5.80
CA GLY A 37 6.64 -1.95 -6.12
C GLY A 37 5.94 -3.12 -5.42
N LYS A 38 6.58 -3.76 -4.44
CA LYS A 38 5.98 -4.85 -3.66
C LYS A 38 5.35 -4.34 -2.37
N THR A 39 4.18 -4.88 -2.04
CA THR A 39 3.57 -4.75 -0.72
C THR A 39 4.20 -5.74 0.24
N TYR A 40 4.70 -5.25 1.36
CA TYR A 40 5.19 -6.07 2.47
C TYR A 40 4.16 -6.04 3.60
N THR A 41 3.94 -7.18 4.26
CA THR A 41 2.96 -7.30 5.35
C THR A 41 3.23 -6.35 6.51
N ASN A 42 4.51 -6.03 6.75
CA ASN A 42 4.95 -4.99 7.67
C ASN A 42 6.36 -4.49 7.31
N GLU A 43 6.79 -3.42 7.99
CA GLU A 43 8.10 -2.79 7.83
C GLU A 43 9.25 -3.78 8.10
N CYS A 44 9.14 -4.67 9.10
CA CYS A 44 10.18 -5.67 9.35
C CYS A 44 10.40 -6.60 8.15
N LYS A 45 9.32 -7.05 7.48
CA LYS A 45 9.45 -7.85 6.25
C LYS A 45 10.08 -7.07 5.09
N LEU A 46 9.82 -5.76 5.01
CA LEU A 46 10.51 -4.88 4.06
C LEU A 46 11.99 -4.79 4.40
N ASP A 47 12.36 -4.63 5.66
CA ASP A 47 13.76 -4.56 6.10
C ASP A 47 14.54 -5.84 5.79
N ILE A 48 13.92 -7.01 5.95
CA ILE A 48 14.51 -8.29 5.52
C ILE A 48 14.84 -8.24 4.03
N ALA A 49 13.92 -7.77 3.20
CA ALA A 49 14.12 -7.68 1.77
C ALA A 49 15.16 -6.62 1.39
N ALA A 50 15.13 -5.45 2.03
CA ALA A 50 16.11 -4.39 1.85
C ALA A 50 17.53 -4.80 2.29
N CYS A 51 17.64 -5.74 3.24
CA CYS A 51 18.93 -6.30 3.60
C CYS A 51 19.50 -7.23 2.52
N ALA A 52 18.64 -7.96 1.80
CA ALA A 52 19.05 -8.78 0.66
C ALA A 52 19.29 -7.93 -0.61
N ASP A 53 18.52 -6.85 -0.79
CA ASP A 53 18.63 -5.90 -1.89
C ASP A 53 18.56 -4.45 -1.36
N PRO A 54 19.72 -3.80 -1.15
CA PRO A 54 19.81 -2.43 -0.60
C PRO A 54 19.16 -1.34 -1.48
N THR A 55 18.70 -1.67 -2.68
CA THR A 55 17.95 -0.72 -3.53
C THR A 55 16.49 -0.57 -3.08
N ILE A 56 15.99 -1.51 -2.29
CA ILE A 56 14.63 -1.50 -1.75
C ILE A 56 14.55 -0.52 -0.57
N LYS A 57 13.62 0.43 -0.66
CA LYS A 57 13.34 1.45 0.34
C LYS A 57 11.85 1.53 0.59
N LEU A 58 11.45 1.97 1.78
CA LEU A 58 10.05 2.29 2.07
C LEU A 58 9.58 3.47 1.19
N VAL A 59 8.52 3.27 0.42
CA VAL A 59 7.86 4.30 -0.39
C VAL A 59 6.66 4.90 0.33
N SER A 60 5.80 4.07 0.90
CA SER A 60 4.58 4.54 1.57
C SER A 60 4.04 3.54 2.58
N LYS A 61 3.26 4.04 3.55
CA LYS A 61 2.45 3.19 4.43
C LYS A 61 1.24 2.64 3.68
N GLY A 62 0.96 1.36 3.85
CA GLY A 62 -0.05 0.61 3.11
C GLY A 62 0.50 -0.17 1.93
N ALA A 63 -0.34 -1.04 1.38
CA ALA A 63 -0.06 -1.73 0.13
C ALA A 63 0.32 -0.77 -1.01
N CYS A 64 1.17 -1.22 -1.93
CA CYS A 64 1.46 -0.50 -3.16
C CYS A 64 0.19 -0.26 -3.97
N GLY A 65 0.07 0.94 -4.54
CA GLY A 65 -1.13 1.36 -5.27
C GLY A 65 -2.35 1.64 -4.36
N SER A 66 -2.24 1.42 -3.04
CA SER A 66 -3.25 1.92 -2.12
C SER A 66 -3.18 3.45 -2.04
N GLN A 67 -4.33 4.06 -1.81
CA GLN A 67 -4.43 5.52 -1.72
C GLN A 67 -3.67 5.98 -0.47
N ALA A 68 -2.51 6.60 -0.69
CA ALA A 68 -1.64 7.08 0.38
C ALA A 68 -2.44 8.00 1.30
N GLY A 69 -2.46 7.68 2.60
CA GLY A 69 -3.15 8.49 3.61
C GLY A 69 -4.60 8.10 3.89
N CYS A 70 -5.18 7.09 3.23
CA CYS A 70 -6.48 6.57 3.64
C CYS A 70 -6.32 5.70 4.90
N PRO A 71 -6.93 6.05 6.05
CA PRO A 71 -6.83 5.24 7.26
C PRO A 71 -7.63 3.93 7.15
N ILE A 72 -8.55 3.82 6.19
CA ILE A 72 -9.41 2.65 6.01
C ILE A 72 -8.75 1.65 5.05
N ARG A 73 -8.16 0.60 5.63
CA ARG A 73 -7.50 -0.49 4.89
C ARG A 73 -8.52 -1.50 4.36
N GLY A 74 -9.39 -1.98 5.24
CA GLY A 74 -10.45 -2.92 4.94
C GLY A 74 -11.83 -2.43 5.41
N CYS A 75 -12.85 -2.94 4.76
CA CYS A 75 -14.24 -2.82 5.20
C CYS A 75 -14.82 -4.21 5.33
N ILE A 76 -15.64 -4.42 6.35
CA ILE A 76 -16.44 -5.64 6.45
C ILE A 76 -17.50 -5.63 5.34
N GLU A 77 -17.76 -6.79 4.75
CA GLU A 77 -18.76 -6.97 3.69
C GLU A 77 -20.16 -7.19 4.29
N ILE A 78 -20.62 -6.22 5.09
CA ILE A 78 -22.00 -6.17 5.57
C ILE A 78 -22.84 -5.30 4.63
N LEU A 79 -23.96 -5.83 4.14
CA LEU A 79 -24.88 -5.09 3.28
C LEU A 79 -25.81 -4.23 4.15
N SER A 80 -25.43 -2.97 4.35
CA SER A 80 -26.20 -1.93 5.04
C SER A 80 -26.14 -0.62 4.22
N PRO A 81 -26.86 -0.55 3.08
CA PRO A 81 -26.62 0.46 2.06
C PRO A 81 -26.78 1.90 2.54
N VAL A 82 -25.89 2.78 2.09
CA VAL A 82 -25.95 4.22 2.34
C VAL A 82 -25.87 5.00 1.03
N CYS A 83 -26.45 6.20 1.01
CA CYS A 83 -26.45 7.08 -0.15
C CYS A 83 -25.37 8.16 0.01
N GLY A 84 -24.46 8.26 -0.97
CA GLY A 84 -23.48 9.33 -1.06
C GLY A 84 -24.03 10.60 -1.72
N SER A 85 -23.36 11.73 -1.50
CA SER A 85 -23.67 12.99 -2.18
C SER A 85 -23.40 12.98 -3.68
N ASP A 86 -22.68 11.96 -4.17
CA ASP A 86 -22.51 11.66 -5.58
C ASP A 86 -23.65 10.83 -6.19
N GLY A 87 -24.72 10.57 -5.42
CA GLY A 87 -25.86 9.76 -5.85
C GLY A 87 -25.53 8.27 -5.99
N VAL A 88 -24.39 7.82 -5.44
CA VAL A 88 -23.95 6.43 -5.49
C VAL A 88 -24.33 5.71 -4.20
N ASN A 89 -24.82 4.48 -4.36
CA ASN A 89 -24.99 3.55 -3.26
C ASN A 89 -23.65 2.96 -2.83
N TYR A 90 -23.36 3.02 -1.54
CA TYR A 90 -22.24 2.31 -0.95
C TYR A 90 -22.77 1.15 -0.11
N ASP A 91 -22.14 -0.02 -0.19
CA ASP A 91 -22.60 -1.25 0.49
C ASP A 91 -22.79 -1.06 2.00
N ASN A 92 -21.94 -0.21 2.60
CA ASN A 92 -22.09 0.30 3.95
C ASN A 92 -21.28 1.59 4.15
N GLU A 93 -21.41 2.20 5.34
CA GLU A 93 -20.74 3.44 5.69
C GLU A 93 -19.20 3.35 5.61
N CYS A 94 -18.61 2.17 5.86
CA CYS A 94 -17.16 1.99 5.73
C CYS A 94 -16.72 2.23 4.28
N PHE A 95 -17.43 1.65 3.30
CA PHE A 95 -17.12 1.84 1.89
C PHE A 95 -17.29 3.30 1.44
N LEU A 96 -18.29 4.01 1.98
CA LEU A 96 -18.44 5.46 1.75
C LEU A 96 -17.23 6.23 2.30
N ARG A 97 -16.81 5.95 3.54
CA ARG A 97 -15.62 6.59 4.14
C ARG A 97 -14.33 6.23 3.43
N LYS A 98 -14.20 5.01 2.90
CA LYS A 98 -13.05 4.62 2.08
C LYS A 98 -13.03 5.39 0.75
N ALA A 99 -14.19 5.58 0.11
CA ALA A 99 -14.30 6.36 -1.13
C ALA A 99 -13.96 7.84 -0.92
N LYS A 100 -14.30 8.42 0.25
CA LYS A 100 -13.91 9.79 0.64
C LYS A 100 -12.40 10.05 0.54
N CYS A 101 -11.56 9.02 0.69
CA CYS A 101 -10.11 9.14 0.53
C CYS A 101 -9.69 9.57 -0.89
N THR A 102 -10.54 9.34 -1.89
CA THR A 102 -10.33 9.79 -3.29
C THR A 102 -11.29 10.90 -3.70
N LYS A 103 -12.36 11.12 -2.92
CA LYS A 103 -13.41 12.10 -3.16
C LYS A 103 -13.65 12.92 -1.88
N PRO A 104 -12.81 13.93 -1.57
CA PRO A 104 -12.90 14.67 -0.30
C PRO A 104 -14.28 15.31 -0.05
N GLU A 105 -14.97 15.72 -1.12
CA GLU A 105 -16.30 16.34 -1.07
C GLU A 105 -17.46 15.35 -0.90
N LEU A 106 -17.19 14.04 -0.95
CA LEU A 106 -18.23 13.02 -0.77
C LEU A 106 -18.79 13.12 0.65
N THR A 107 -20.10 13.20 0.81
CA THR A 107 -20.77 13.20 2.12
C THR A 107 -21.88 12.15 2.14
N LEU A 108 -22.28 11.77 3.34
CA LEU A 108 -23.41 10.85 3.55
C LEU A 108 -24.70 11.66 3.42
N VAL A 109 -25.57 11.26 2.49
CA VAL A 109 -26.88 11.87 2.28
C VAL A 109 -27.96 11.15 3.08
N SER A 110 -27.97 9.82 3.05
CA SER A 110 -28.96 8.99 3.75
C SER A 110 -28.34 7.68 4.24
N ASN A 111 -28.87 7.13 5.34
CA ASN A 111 -28.57 5.79 5.86
C ASN A 111 -29.32 4.67 5.10
N THR A 112 -29.81 4.97 3.91
CA THR A 112 -30.50 4.05 3.00
C THR A 112 -29.87 4.16 1.61
N SER A 113 -30.21 3.22 0.73
CA SER A 113 -29.96 3.33 -0.72
C SER A 113 -30.33 4.71 -1.27
N CYS A 114 -29.62 5.18 -2.30
CA CYS A 114 -30.15 6.25 -3.13
C CYS A 114 -31.37 5.69 -3.86
N ASP A 115 -32.56 6.21 -3.55
CA ASP A 115 -33.74 5.87 -4.33
C ASP A 115 -33.57 6.53 -5.70
N GLY A 116 -33.44 5.73 -6.75
CA GLY A 116 -33.33 6.17 -8.16
C GLY A 116 -34.52 7.00 -8.66
N SER A 117 -35.46 7.32 -7.77
CA SER A 117 -36.58 8.22 -7.99
C SER A 117 -36.56 9.25 -6.86
N THR A 118 -36.01 10.44 -7.18
CA THR A 118 -36.04 11.70 -6.41
C THR A 118 -34.75 12.11 -5.68
N LEU A 119 -33.68 12.36 -6.46
CA LEU A 119 -32.89 13.59 -6.26
C LEU A 119 -33.73 14.83 -6.63
N ASN A 120 -34.89 14.95 -5.99
CA ASN A 120 -35.66 16.18 -5.85
C ASN A 120 -36.69 15.96 -4.74
N SER A 121 -36.25 16.03 -3.49
CA SER A 121 -37.07 16.58 -2.40
C SER A 121 -36.21 16.89 -1.17
N THR A 122 -35.89 18.18 -1.08
CA THR A 122 -35.91 19.00 0.14
C THR A 122 -35.03 18.61 1.33
N LYS A 123 -33.85 19.23 1.38
CA LYS A 123 -33.51 20.10 2.53
C LYS A 123 -32.80 21.38 2.06
N THR A 124 -33.54 22.20 1.31
CA THR A 124 -33.26 23.63 1.18
C THR A 124 -34.34 24.35 1.96
N THR A 125 -34.02 24.79 3.18
CA THR A 125 -34.76 25.89 3.80
C THR A 125 -33.98 27.16 3.52
N ALA A 126 -34.22 27.75 2.34
CA ALA A 126 -34.04 29.16 2.03
C ALA A 126 -34.85 29.48 0.75
N PRO A 127 -35.45 30.68 0.63
CA PRO A 127 -36.71 30.84 -0.08
C PRO A 127 -36.56 30.97 -1.61
N THR A 128 -37.55 30.38 -2.28
CA THR A 128 -38.24 30.83 -3.50
C THR A 128 -37.40 31.45 -4.63
N THR A 129 -37.25 30.72 -5.75
CA THR A 129 -37.90 31.12 -7.02
C THR A 129 -37.75 30.02 -8.09
N VAL A 130 -38.89 29.72 -8.69
CA VAL A 130 -39.14 28.82 -9.83
C VAL A 130 -38.51 29.36 -11.11
N VAL A 131 -37.73 28.53 -11.82
CA VAL A 131 -37.71 28.51 -13.30
C VAL A 131 -37.52 27.07 -13.76
N SER A 132 -38.56 26.51 -14.37
CA SER A 132 -38.59 25.20 -15.01
C SER A 132 -38.01 25.26 -16.42
N LYS A 133 -37.13 24.32 -16.79
CA LYS A 133 -36.92 23.92 -18.21
C LYS A 133 -36.34 22.50 -18.30
N PRO A 134 -36.42 21.82 -19.46
CA PRO A 134 -37.17 20.59 -19.60
C PRO A 134 -36.30 19.33 -19.53
N VAL A 135 -36.99 18.24 -19.25
CA VAL A 135 -36.54 16.85 -19.30
C VAL A 135 -35.88 16.52 -20.63
N VAL A 136 -34.66 15.99 -20.59
CA VAL A 136 -34.05 15.23 -21.69
C VAL A 136 -33.84 13.81 -21.18
N THR A 137 -34.50 12.87 -21.84
CA THR A 137 -34.48 11.44 -21.54
C THR A 137 -33.41 10.73 -22.38
N THR A 138 -32.80 9.70 -21.77
CA THR A 138 -32.07 8.55 -22.37
C THR A 138 -30.69 8.87 -22.98
N THR A 139 -29.65 8.06 -22.80
CA THR A 139 -29.60 6.59 -23.02
C THR A 139 -28.43 5.95 -22.25
N ALA A 140 -28.61 4.70 -21.85
CA ALA A 140 -27.64 3.85 -21.17
C ALA A 140 -26.30 3.72 -21.91
N ALA A 141 -25.21 3.60 -21.15
CA ALA A 141 -23.90 3.16 -21.61
C ALA A 141 -23.42 1.95 -20.76
N PRO A 142 -22.60 1.05 -21.33
CA PRO A 142 -22.57 -0.36 -20.98
C PRO A 142 -21.77 -0.66 -19.71
N SER A 143 -22.19 -1.71 -19.00
CA SER A 143 -21.39 -2.40 -18.00
C SER A 143 -20.16 -3.00 -18.67
N THR A 144 -19.00 -2.35 -18.51
CA THR A 144 -17.71 -2.98 -18.82
C THR A 144 -17.26 -3.77 -17.61
N ALA A 145 -17.17 -5.09 -17.79
CA ALA A 145 -16.63 -6.03 -16.83
C ALA A 145 -15.26 -5.58 -16.31
N ALA A 146 -15.11 -5.57 -14.98
CA ALA A 146 -13.81 -5.37 -14.34
C ALA A 146 -12.85 -6.52 -14.70
N PRO A 147 -11.57 -6.24 -14.99
CA PRO A 147 -10.60 -7.28 -15.29
C PRO A 147 -10.32 -8.14 -14.05
N LYS A 148 -10.45 -9.46 -14.24
CA LYS A 148 -10.08 -10.48 -13.27
C LYS A 148 -8.57 -10.39 -13.00
N ALA A 149 -8.20 -9.99 -11.78
CA ALA A 149 -6.81 -10.02 -11.35
C ALA A 149 -6.27 -11.47 -11.37
N PRO A 150 -5.06 -11.72 -11.88
CA PRO A 150 -4.45 -13.04 -11.87
C PRO A 150 -4.05 -13.46 -10.45
N ALA A 151 -4.24 -14.75 -10.18
CA ALA A 151 -3.93 -15.40 -8.91
C ALA A 151 -2.44 -15.29 -8.53
N PRO A 152 -2.09 -15.22 -7.23
CA PRO A 152 -0.70 -15.28 -6.82
C PRO A 152 -0.12 -16.66 -7.14
N SER A 153 0.97 -16.67 -7.91
CA SER A 153 1.73 -17.87 -8.21
C SER A 153 2.42 -18.40 -6.95
N ALA A 154 2.32 -19.71 -6.78
CA ALA A 154 2.92 -20.48 -5.72
C ALA A 154 4.42 -20.17 -5.56
N ALA A 155 4.82 -19.74 -4.37
CA ALA A 155 6.22 -19.73 -3.98
C ALA A 155 6.68 -21.18 -3.79
N VAL A 156 7.63 -21.59 -4.61
CA VAL A 156 8.30 -22.89 -4.55
C VAL A 156 9.05 -22.98 -3.22
N SER A 157 8.65 -23.95 -2.40
CA SER A 157 9.39 -24.37 -1.21
C SER A 157 10.62 -25.16 -1.65
N THR A 158 11.76 -24.48 -1.84
CA THR A 158 13.05 -25.16 -1.93
C THR A 158 13.56 -25.38 -0.51
N SER A 159 13.37 -26.62 -0.02
CA SER A 159 14.07 -27.12 1.16
C SER A 159 15.57 -26.92 1.00
N VAL A 160 16.17 -26.08 1.86
CA VAL A 160 17.62 -26.05 2.05
C VAL A 160 17.97 -27.30 2.85
N GLN A 161 18.51 -28.31 2.16
CA GLN A 161 19.11 -29.47 2.83
C GLN A 161 20.27 -29.01 3.70
N CYS A 162 20.21 -29.38 4.98
CA CYS A 162 21.29 -29.26 5.93
C CYS A 162 22.43 -30.22 5.52
N GLY A 163 23.36 -29.71 4.70
CA GLY A 163 24.58 -30.42 4.34
C GLY A 163 25.63 -30.24 5.42
N VAL A 164 25.81 -31.25 6.27
CA VAL A 164 26.97 -31.38 7.14
C VAL A 164 28.21 -31.55 6.25
N LEU A 165 28.99 -30.49 6.06
CA LEU A 165 30.35 -30.61 5.55
C LEU A 165 31.31 -30.64 6.74
N ALA A 166 31.67 -31.87 7.12
CA ALA A 166 32.91 -32.12 7.83
C ALA A 166 34.07 -31.76 6.90
N ILE A 167 34.93 -30.83 7.32
CA ILE A 167 36.29 -30.76 6.81
C ILE A 167 37.25 -30.60 7.98
N ALA A 168 38.23 -31.50 7.94
CA ALA A 168 39.19 -31.82 8.95
C ALA A 168 40.10 -30.63 9.29
N GLY A 169 40.64 -30.67 10.52
CA GLY A 169 41.55 -29.67 11.03
C GLY A 169 42.84 -29.54 10.22
N LEU A 170 43.43 -28.37 10.35
CA LEU A 170 44.87 -28.16 10.23
C LEU A 170 45.22 -27.00 11.16
N ALA A 171 45.83 -27.36 12.29
CA ALA A 171 46.57 -26.47 13.14
C ALA A 171 47.82 -25.98 12.39
N VAL A 172 48.05 -24.67 12.30
CA VAL A 172 49.39 -24.11 12.07
C VAL A 172 49.55 -22.79 12.82
N TYR A 173 50.33 -22.89 13.90
CA TYR A 173 51.30 -21.95 14.47
C TYR A 173 50.95 -20.49 14.78
N ALA A 174 50.94 -20.22 16.10
CA ALA A 174 51.38 -18.98 16.69
C ALA A 174 52.92 -18.89 16.67
N THR A 175 53.44 -17.75 16.22
CA THR A 175 54.75 -17.15 16.53
C THR A 175 54.62 -15.65 16.21
N ALA A 176 55.11 -14.68 16.94
CA ALA A 176 55.74 -14.54 18.24
C ALA A 176 55.53 -13.06 18.65
#